data_AF-A0A7W7N987-F1
#
_entry.id   AF-A0A7W7N987-F1
#
_cell.length_a   1.000
_cell.length_b   1.000
_cell.length_c   1.000
_cell.angle_alpha   90.00
_cell.angle_beta   90.00
_cell.angle_gamma   90.00
#
_symmetry.space_group_name_H-M   'P 1'
#
loop_
_entity.id
_entity.type
_entity.pdbx_description
1 polymer ?
#
loop_
_entity_poly.entity_id
_entity_poly.type
_entity_poly.pdbx_seq_one_letter_code
_entity_poly.pdbx_strand_id
1 'polypeptide(L)'
;MKKRFIIFVVIAVVSSCKKADAEATPLNSYTFYFENPQPINDSELNSFPPKFQGLYKTADSNFLRITDDRILKEYYFKLKVHRKELDSQKSEYDLVDGKLITKDTKDKYDVLKIGDSIELSQTITDTLYRLSYNQKLKRISGQLVLSTRDSVFWEMEVISLEKNILKFKHIFLQEDLKRLDSVTQTKGQMLDSLSYLIKPTRKEFKNILKIKNLGKDRLYTKVSE
;
A
#
# COMPACT_ATOMS: atom_id res chain seq x y z
N MET A 1 -17.62 -1.52 -43.12
CA MET A 1 -16.41 -0.72 -43.48
C MET A 1 -16.35 0.45 -42.50
N LYS A 2 -15.34 0.69 -41.67
CA LYS A 2 -13.98 0.16 -41.51
C LYS A 2 -13.70 -0.02 -40.02
N LYS A 3 -12.94 -1.07 -39.73
CA LYS A 3 -12.19 -1.33 -38.50
C LYS A 3 -11.66 -0.03 -37.86
N ARG A 4 -12.10 0.29 -36.65
CA ARG A 4 -11.34 1.08 -35.67
C ARG A 4 -11.35 0.31 -34.36
N PHE A 5 -10.60 -0.79 -34.39
CA PHE A 5 -10.18 -1.51 -33.19
C PHE A 5 -9.22 -0.60 -32.41
N ILE A 6 -9.49 -0.46 -31.12
CA ILE A 6 -8.52 -0.33 -30.02
C ILE A 6 -7.55 0.86 -30.10
N ILE A 7 -7.74 1.84 -29.22
CA ILE A 7 -6.83 2.19 -28.11
C ILE A 7 -7.67 3.08 -27.18
N PHE A 8 -8.53 2.45 -26.40
CA PHE A 8 -8.62 2.83 -25.00
C PHE A 8 -8.51 1.49 -24.31
N VAL A 9 -7.37 1.29 -23.65
CA VAL A 9 -7.24 0.24 -22.65
C VAL A 9 -8.37 0.52 -21.69
N VAL A 10 -9.44 -0.26 -21.81
CA VAL A 10 -10.45 -0.43 -20.78
C VAL A 10 -9.65 -0.97 -19.61
N ILE A 11 -9.13 -0.08 -18.77
CA ILE A 11 -8.85 -0.41 -17.38
C ILE A 11 -10.25 -0.59 -16.81
N ALA A 12 -10.79 -1.80 -17.02
CA ALA A 12 -11.88 -2.29 -16.23
C ALA A 12 -11.33 -2.28 -14.81
N VAL A 13 -11.56 -1.19 -14.11
CA VAL A 13 -11.50 -1.16 -12.66
C VAL A 13 -12.60 -2.11 -12.25
N VAL A 14 -12.22 -3.37 -12.09
CA VAL A 14 -12.96 -4.34 -11.31
C VAL A 14 -13.13 -3.69 -9.96
N SER A 15 -14.28 -3.05 -9.77
CA SER A 15 -14.87 -2.72 -8.49
C SER A 15 -15.20 -4.04 -7.78
N SER A 16 -14.15 -4.76 -7.41
CA SER A 16 -14.20 -5.81 -6.42
C SER A 16 -13.75 -5.15 -5.13
N CYS A 17 -14.66 -5.04 -4.16
CA CYS A 17 -14.28 -4.91 -2.76
C CYS A 17 -13.52 -6.18 -2.34
N LYS A 18 -12.26 -6.29 -2.75
CA LYS A 18 -11.27 -7.25 -2.27
C LYS A 18 -9.94 -6.55 -2.38
N LYS A 19 -9.27 -6.36 -1.23
CA LYS A 19 -7.89 -5.86 -1.03
C LYS A 19 -7.08 -5.87 -2.36
N ALA A 20 -7.18 -4.80 -3.15
CA ALA A 20 -6.67 -4.77 -4.54
C ALA A 20 -5.14 -4.74 -4.62
N ASP A 21 -4.48 -4.56 -3.48
CA ASP A 21 -3.04 -4.40 -3.34
C ASP A 21 -2.36 -5.44 -2.44
N ALA A 22 -3.05 -6.55 -2.11
CA ALA A 22 -2.33 -7.69 -1.59
C ALA A 22 -1.48 -8.26 -2.74
N GLU A 23 -0.16 -8.07 -2.68
CA GLU A 23 0.79 -8.84 -3.50
C GLU A 23 0.34 -10.30 -3.49
N ALA A 24 0.23 -10.92 -4.67
CA ALA A 24 -0.28 -12.28 -4.80
C ALA A 24 0.36 -13.17 -3.72
N THR A 25 -0.46 -13.61 -2.75
CA THR A 25 0.07 -14.32 -1.59
C THR A 25 0.68 -15.62 -2.11
N PRO A 26 1.98 -15.87 -1.89
CA PRO A 26 2.64 -17.06 -2.41
C PRO A 26 1.92 -18.34 -1.96
N LEU A 27 1.96 -19.40 -2.77
CA LEU A 27 1.28 -20.67 -2.51
C LEU A 27 1.58 -21.28 -1.12
N ASN A 28 2.69 -20.88 -0.48
CA ASN A 28 3.12 -21.30 0.85
C ASN A 28 3.03 -20.16 1.88
N SER A 29 1.86 -19.54 1.99
CA SER A 29 1.60 -18.47 2.95
C SER A 29 0.59 -18.87 4.03
N TYR A 30 0.81 -18.37 5.24
CA TYR A 30 -0.18 -18.30 6.31
C TYR A 30 -0.53 -16.85 6.62
N THR A 31 -1.73 -16.65 7.16
CA THR A 31 -2.11 -15.41 7.82
C THR A 31 -1.80 -15.54 9.32
N PHE A 32 -0.94 -14.66 9.82
CA PHE A 32 -0.65 -14.59 11.26
C PHE A 32 -1.47 -13.47 11.90
N TYR A 33 -2.44 -13.88 12.72
CA TYR A 33 -3.31 -13.00 13.48
C TYR A 33 -2.79 -12.78 14.90
N PHE A 34 -3.13 -11.63 15.46
CA PHE A 34 -2.84 -11.26 16.84
C PHE A 34 -4.13 -10.90 17.56
N GLU A 35 -4.22 -11.20 18.86
CA GLU A 35 -5.39 -10.86 19.66
C GLU A 35 -5.50 -9.35 19.94
N ASN A 36 -4.34 -8.67 20.00
CA ASN A 36 -4.23 -7.26 20.33
C ASN A 36 -3.28 -6.54 19.36
N PRO A 37 -3.47 -5.23 19.13
CA PRO A 37 -2.53 -4.44 18.34
C PRO A 37 -1.15 -4.45 19.00
N GLN A 38 -0.14 -4.84 18.24
CA GLN A 38 1.21 -5.02 18.76
C GLN A 38 2.05 -3.73 18.70
N PRO A 39 2.96 -3.52 19.65
CA PRO A 39 3.16 -4.33 20.85
C PRO A 39 2.03 -4.15 21.87
N ILE A 40 1.73 -5.20 22.62
CA ILE A 40 0.82 -5.10 23.77
C ILE A 40 1.36 -4.11 24.81
N ASN A 41 0.44 -3.43 25.50
CA ASN A 41 0.73 -2.45 26.57
C ASN A 41 1.54 -1.21 26.16
N ASP A 42 1.80 -1.02 24.86
CA ASP A 42 2.39 0.22 24.34
C ASP A 42 1.30 1.19 23.86
N SER A 43 1.56 2.48 24.08
CA SER A 43 0.72 3.59 23.63
C SER A 43 0.64 3.66 22.10
N GLU A 44 -0.53 4.03 21.61
CA GLU A 44 -0.78 4.33 20.21
C GLU A 44 -0.20 5.69 19.83
N LEU A 45 0.29 5.80 18.60
CA LEU A 45 0.70 7.07 18.01
C LEU A 45 -0.48 7.70 17.28
N ASN A 46 -0.66 9.01 17.48
CA ASN A 46 -1.69 9.80 16.80
C ASN A 46 -1.20 10.39 15.46
N SER A 47 0.08 10.23 15.14
CA SER A 47 0.66 10.59 13.86
C SER A 47 1.90 9.77 13.52
N PHE A 48 2.18 9.61 12.23
CA PHE A 48 3.45 9.09 11.74
C PHE A 48 4.58 10.05 12.11
N PRO A 49 5.68 9.59 12.71
CA PRO A 49 6.79 10.47 13.04
C PRO A 49 7.39 11.14 11.79
N PRO A 50 7.78 12.43 11.83
CA PRO A 50 8.23 13.19 10.66
C PRO A 50 9.32 12.51 9.82
N LYS A 51 10.23 11.75 10.47
CA LYS A 51 11.28 11.02 9.76
C LYS A 51 10.74 10.00 8.73
N PHE A 52 9.58 9.40 9.00
CA PHE A 52 8.91 8.44 8.11
C PHE A 52 8.00 9.12 7.08
N GLN A 53 7.63 10.39 7.28
CA GLN A 53 6.80 11.11 6.33
C GLN A 53 7.58 11.43 5.05
N GLY A 54 6.85 11.55 3.94
CA GLY A 54 7.40 11.90 2.64
C GLY A 54 6.94 10.97 1.51
N LEU A 55 7.49 11.21 0.33
CA LEU A 55 7.26 10.41 -0.87
C LEU A 55 8.35 9.36 -1.03
N TYR A 56 7.95 8.14 -1.33
CA TYR A 56 8.84 7.01 -1.59
C TYR A 56 8.46 6.35 -2.91
N LYS A 57 9.41 5.68 -3.54
CA LYS A 57 9.19 4.94 -4.79
C LYS A 57 9.74 3.52 -4.72
N THR A 58 9.06 2.58 -5.37
CA THR A 58 9.61 1.25 -5.65
C THR A 58 10.56 1.30 -6.86
N ALA A 59 11.26 0.20 -7.12
CA ALA A 59 12.04 0.04 -8.35
C ALA A 59 11.14 0.15 -9.61
N ASP A 60 9.92 -0.37 -9.54
CA ASP A 60 8.93 -0.34 -10.63
C ASP A 60 8.17 0.99 -10.74
N SER A 61 8.67 2.06 -10.11
CA SER A 61 8.07 3.41 -10.15
C SER A 61 6.65 3.51 -9.59
N ASN A 62 6.25 2.60 -8.71
CA ASN A 62 5.07 2.81 -7.87
C ASN A 62 5.43 3.77 -6.74
N PHE A 63 4.55 4.71 -6.43
CA PHE A 63 4.80 5.70 -5.40
C PHE A 63 3.98 5.41 -4.14
N LEU A 64 4.61 5.69 -3.01
CA LEU A 64 4.02 5.57 -1.68
C LEU A 64 4.23 6.90 -0.95
N ARG A 65 3.16 7.54 -0.51
CA ARG A 65 3.22 8.74 0.33
C ARG A 65 2.84 8.41 1.76
N ILE A 66 3.68 8.79 2.71
CA ILE A 66 3.35 8.78 4.13
C ILE A 66 3.10 10.21 4.58
N THR A 67 1.87 10.50 4.99
CA THR A 67 1.48 11.76 5.63
C THR A 67 1.51 11.62 7.15
N ASP A 68 1.05 12.63 7.87
CA ASP A 68 0.91 12.59 9.32
C ASP A 68 -0.06 11.51 9.80
N ASP A 69 -1.13 11.19 9.06
CA ASP A 69 -2.16 10.24 9.50
C ASP A 69 -2.38 9.05 8.55
N ARG A 70 -1.73 9.01 7.38
CA ARG A 70 -2.03 8.05 6.31
C ARG A 70 -0.81 7.54 5.57
N ILE A 71 -0.99 6.36 4.98
CA ILE A 71 -0.13 5.79 3.96
C ILE A 71 -0.97 5.65 2.69
N LEU A 72 -0.50 6.26 1.62
CA LEU A 72 -1.18 6.38 0.34
C LEU A 72 -0.33 5.73 -0.74
N LYS A 73 -0.96 5.04 -1.67
CA LYS A 73 -0.34 4.61 -2.93
C LYS A 73 -0.71 5.62 -4.00
N GLU A 74 0.27 6.14 -4.72
CA GLU A 74 0.08 7.15 -5.76
C GLU A 74 0.47 6.58 -7.12
N TYR A 75 -0.43 6.75 -8.09
CA TYR A 75 -0.23 6.39 -9.48
C TYR A 75 -0.22 7.66 -10.32
N TYR A 76 0.88 7.87 -11.04
CA TYR A 76 1.06 9.03 -11.90
C TYR A 76 0.83 8.61 -13.34
N PHE A 77 -0.28 9.04 -13.91
CA PHE A 77 -0.62 8.79 -15.30
C PHE A 77 -0.25 10.02 -16.13
N LYS A 78 0.44 9.76 -17.24
CA LYS A 78 0.88 10.78 -18.16
C LYS A 78 0.76 10.26 -19.59
N LEU A 79 -0.01 10.95 -20.42
CA LEU A 79 -0.23 10.60 -21.81
C LEU A 79 -0.01 11.83 -22.68
N LYS A 80 0.71 11.66 -23.79
CA LYS A 80 0.87 12.69 -24.81
C LYS A 80 0.05 12.31 -26.04
N VAL A 81 -0.86 13.18 -26.43
CA VAL A 81 -1.73 13.00 -27.60
C VAL A 81 -1.54 14.14 -28.58
N HIS A 82 -1.64 13.85 -29.88
CA HIS A 82 -1.60 14.91 -30.88
C HIS A 82 -2.92 15.71 -30.83
N ARG A 83 -2.86 17.03 -30.98
CA ARG A 83 -4.05 17.89 -30.88
C ARG A 83 -5.17 17.48 -31.83
N LYS A 84 -4.81 17.15 -33.08
CA LYS A 84 -5.76 16.64 -34.09
C LYS A 84 -6.50 15.37 -33.67
N GLU A 85 -5.82 14.49 -32.93
CA GLU A 85 -6.42 13.24 -32.43
C GLU A 85 -7.43 13.55 -31.34
N LEU A 86 -7.06 14.42 -30.39
CA LEU A 86 -7.96 14.89 -29.34
C LEU A 86 -9.17 15.66 -29.90
N ASP A 87 -8.96 16.49 -30.93
CA ASP A 87 -10.03 17.22 -31.61
C ASP A 87 -11.03 16.28 -32.28
N SER A 88 -10.59 15.09 -32.73
CA SER A 88 -11.47 14.09 -33.34
C SER A 88 -12.37 13.35 -32.34
N GLN A 89 -12.11 13.50 -31.05
CA GLN A 89 -12.79 12.80 -29.95
C GLN A 89 -13.58 13.75 -29.04
N LYS A 90 -13.92 14.96 -29.50
CA LYS A 90 -14.68 15.96 -28.72
C LYS A 90 -16.02 15.46 -28.18
N SER A 91 -16.58 14.39 -28.75
CA SER A 91 -17.79 13.75 -28.21
C SER A 91 -17.55 13.10 -26.85
N GLU A 92 -16.33 12.66 -26.54
CA GLU A 92 -16.01 11.79 -25.39
C GLU A 92 -15.61 12.55 -24.11
N TYR A 93 -15.33 13.85 -24.20
CA TYR A 93 -14.87 14.64 -23.06
C TYR A 93 -15.45 16.06 -23.06
N ASP A 94 -15.37 16.70 -21.90
CA ASP A 94 -15.62 18.12 -21.68
C ASP A 94 -14.32 18.81 -21.26
N LEU A 95 -14.12 20.05 -21.70
CA LEU A 95 -13.04 20.91 -21.21
C LEU A 95 -13.64 21.93 -20.25
N VAL A 96 -13.33 21.80 -18.96
CA VAL A 96 -13.86 22.66 -17.90
C VAL A 96 -12.68 23.17 -17.07
N ASP A 97 -12.57 24.48 -16.90
CA ASP A 97 -11.52 25.14 -16.12
C ASP A 97 -10.09 24.70 -16.48
N GLY A 98 -9.83 24.50 -17.78
CA GLY A 98 -8.52 24.07 -18.28
C GLY A 98 -8.19 22.60 -18.01
N LYS A 99 -9.13 21.82 -17.46
CA LYS A 99 -9.01 20.37 -17.28
C LYS A 99 -9.84 19.63 -18.32
N LEU A 100 -9.39 18.44 -18.70
CA LEU A 100 -10.17 17.52 -19.51
C LEU A 100 -10.92 16.56 -18.59
N ILE A 101 -12.24 16.44 -18.79
CA ILE A 101 -13.11 15.56 -18.02
C ILE A 101 -13.74 14.56 -18.98
N THR A 102 -13.47 13.27 -18.81
CA THR A 102 -14.11 12.23 -19.64
C THR A 102 -15.60 12.13 -19.32
N LYS A 103 -16.45 11.89 -20.32
CA LYS A 103 -17.91 11.88 -20.10
C LYS A 103 -18.41 10.60 -19.46
N ASP A 104 -17.75 9.48 -19.71
CA ASP A 104 -18.09 8.14 -19.25
C ASP A 104 -17.66 7.89 -17.80
N THR A 105 -16.37 8.04 -17.49
CA THR A 105 -15.80 7.75 -16.16
C THR A 105 -15.76 8.96 -15.25
N LYS A 106 -15.91 10.18 -15.80
CA LYS A 106 -15.71 11.45 -15.10
C LYS A 106 -14.28 11.65 -14.58
N ASP A 107 -13.31 10.94 -15.18
CA ASP A 107 -11.90 11.14 -14.89
C ASP A 107 -11.47 12.54 -15.27
N LYS A 108 -10.60 13.14 -14.45
CA LYS A 108 -10.12 14.50 -14.62
C LYS A 108 -8.63 14.50 -14.89
N TYR A 109 -8.24 15.14 -15.99
CA TYR A 109 -6.86 15.28 -16.41
C TYR A 109 -6.45 16.75 -16.43
N ASP A 110 -5.28 17.04 -15.89
CA ASP A 110 -4.57 18.28 -16.13
C ASP A 110 -4.07 18.31 -17.57
N VAL A 111 -4.17 19.48 -18.20
CA VAL A 111 -3.89 19.67 -19.63
C VAL A 111 -2.71 20.63 -19.79
N LEU A 112 -1.62 20.14 -20.40
CA LEU A 112 -0.48 20.96 -20.78
C LEU A 112 -0.31 20.96 -22.30
N LYS A 113 -0.34 22.13 -22.93
CA LYS A 113 -0.15 22.27 -24.38
C LYS A 113 1.34 22.35 -24.71
N ILE A 114 1.83 21.49 -25.61
CA ILE A 114 3.23 21.41 -26.01
C ILE A 114 3.31 21.33 -27.55
N GLY A 115 3.46 22.47 -28.20
CA GLY A 115 3.43 22.57 -29.67
C GLY A 115 2.13 22.01 -30.24
N ASP A 116 2.23 21.03 -31.15
CA ASP A 116 1.08 20.34 -31.75
C ASP A 116 0.52 19.20 -30.91
N SER A 117 1.10 18.95 -29.73
CA SER A 117 0.65 17.92 -28.80
C SER A 117 0.00 18.53 -27.57
N ILE A 118 -0.84 17.72 -26.94
CA ILE A 118 -1.40 17.96 -25.63
C ILE A 118 -0.94 16.84 -24.72
N GLU A 119 -0.44 17.21 -23.57
CA GLU A 119 -0.10 16.30 -22.49
C GLU A 119 -1.24 16.31 -21.49
N LEU A 120 -1.75 15.11 -21.19
CA LEU A 120 -2.76 14.85 -20.19
C LEU A 120 -2.09 14.15 -19.00
N SER A 121 -2.32 14.65 -17.80
CA SER A 121 -1.80 14.03 -16.59
C SER A 121 -2.86 13.90 -15.50
N GLN A 122 -2.78 12.82 -14.74
CA GLN A 122 -3.65 12.57 -13.59
C GLN A 122 -2.83 11.87 -12.50
N THR A 123 -3.12 12.20 -11.25
CA THR A 123 -2.64 11.42 -10.10
C THR A 123 -3.84 10.72 -9.48
N ILE A 124 -3.77 9.39 -9.37
CA ILE A 124 -4.76 8.58 -8.68
C ILE A 124 -4.15 8.13 -7.35
N THR A 125 -4.92 8.23 -6.27
CA THR A 125 -4.45 7.92 -4.92
C THR A 125 -5.35 6.87 -4.27
N ASP A 126 -4.75 5.79 -3.76
CA ASP A 126 -5.42 4.79 -2.93
C ASP A 126 -4.90 4.87 -1.48
N THR A 127 -5.78 4.64 -0.51
CA THR A 127 -5.41 4.65 0.91
C THR A 127 -5.08 3.24 1.38
N LEU A 128 -3.80 2.97 1.63
CA LEU A 128 -3.35 1.68 2.17
C LEU A 128 -3.54 1.60 3.69
N TYR A 129 -3.37 2.73 4.39
CA TYR A 129 -3.50 2.80 5.84
C TYR A 129 -3.94 4.19 6.29
N ARG A 130 -4.82 4.27 7.28
CA ARG A 130 -5.26 5.51 7.91
C ARG A 130 -5.46 5.32 9.40
N LEU A 131 -4.82 6.14 10.22
CA LEU A 131 -5.01 6.09 11.66
C LEU A 131 -6.50 6.17 12.02
N SER A 132 -7.00 5.14 12.70
CA SER A 132 -8.42 5.01 13.03
C SER A 132 -8.64 4.05 14.19
N TYR A 133 -9.90 3.76 14.51
CA TYR A 133 -10.23 2.72 15.50
C TYR A 133 -9.76 1.32 15.05
N ASN A 134 -9.78 1.03 13.75
CA ASN A 134 -9.42 -0.28 13.19
C ASN A 134 -7.97 -0.34 12.67
N GLN A 135 -7.24 0.77 12.68
CA GLN A 135 -5.87 0.85 12.18
C GLN A 135 -5.02 1.62 13.19
N LYS A 136 -4.25 0.86 13.99
CA LYS A 136 -3.45 1.34 15.11
C LYS A 136 -1.96 1.35 14.80
N LEU A 137 -1.36 2.53 14.96
CA LEU A 137 0.08 2.72 14.82
C LEU A 137 0.76 2.69 16.20
N LYS A 138 1.77 1.84 16.35
CA LYS A 138 2.63 1.80 17.54
C LYS A 138 4.10 1.83 17.16
N ARG A 139 4.98 2.01 18.15
CA ARG A 139 6.43 2.07 17.93
C ARG A 139 7.17 1.14 18.88
N ILE A 140 8.16 0.43 18.36
CA ILE A 140 9.08 -0.39 19.16
C ILE A 140 10.47 -0.43 18.54
N SER A 141 11.51 -0.25 19.37
CA SER A 141 12.91 -0.34 18.95
C SER A 141 13.25 0.46 17.67
N GLY A 142 12.71 1.67 17.55
CA GLY A 142 12.96 2.56 16.40
C GLY A 142 12.12 2.28 15.15
N GLN A 143 11.37 1.17 15.13
CA GLN A 143 10.47 0.73 14.05
C GLN A 143 9.02 1.11 14.38
N LEU A 144 8.20 1.24 13.34
CA LEU A 144 6.76 1.40 13.47
C LEU A 144 6.07 0.05 13.23
N VAL A 145 4.93 -0.10 13.88
CA VAL A 145 4.13 -1.31 13.81
C VAL A 145 2.71 -0.89 13.43
N LEU A 146 2.27 -1.30 12.25
CA LEU A 146 0.93 -1.08 11.73
C LEU A 146 0.05 -2.27 12.12
N SER A 147 -0.93 -2.05 12.99
CA SER A 147 -1.95 -3.05 13.30
C SER A 147 -3.21 -2.73 12.51
N THR A 148 -3.73 -3.69 11.75
CA THR A 148 -5.02 -3.56 11.05
C THR A 148 -5.98 -4.60 11.61
N ARG A 149 -7.14 -4.15 12.10
CA ARG A 149 -8.16 -5.05 12.63
C ARG A 149 -8.81 -5.82 11.47
N ASP A 150 -8.84 -7.14 11.61
CA ASP A 150 -9.59 -8.05 10.77
C ASP A 150 -10.54 -8.85 11.66
N SER A 151 -11.83 -8.50 11.60
CA SER A 151 -12.85 -8.98 12.53
C SER A 151 -12.45 -8.73 13.99
N VAL A 152 -12.28 -9.78 14.80
CA VAL A 152 -11.86 -9.71 16.21
C VAL A 152 -10.34 -9.77 16.39
N PHE A 153 -9.59 -10.05 15.33
CA PHE A 153 -8.14 -10.20 15.35
C PHE A 153 -7.44 -9.02 14.67
N TRP A 154 -6.10 -9.04 14.70
CA TRP A 154 -5.25 -8.01 14.14
C TRP A 154 -4.19 -8.62 13.22
N GLU A 155 -4.09 -8.09 12.00
CA GLU A 155 -2.95 -8.28 11.10
C GLU A 155 -1.88 -7.22 11.39
N MET A 156 -0.62 -7.55 11.12
CA MET A 156 0.51 -6.69 11.46
C MET A 156 1.50 -6.53 10.30
N GLU A 157 1.91 -5.29 10.06
CA GLU A 157 3.09 -4.97 9.26
C GLU A 157 4.08 -4.14 10.08
N VAL A 158 5.37 -4.30 9.79
CA VAL A 158 6.43 -3.57 10.49
C VAL A 158 7.16 -2.67 9.51
N ILE A 159 7.22 -1.38 9.82
CA ILE A 159 7.94 -0.40 9.01
C ILE A 159 9.25 -0.03 9.72
N SER A 160 10.34 -0.14 8.97
CA SER A 160 11.64 0.38 9.36
C SER A 160 12.15 1.37 8.31
N LEU A 161 12.94 2.34 8.76
CA LEU A 161 13.57 3.31 7.89
C LEU A 161 15.06 3.32 8.22
N GLU A 162 15.87 2.98 7.22
CA GLU A 162 17.33 3.03 7.30
C GLU A 162 17.85 3.93 6.20
N LYS A 163 18.49 5.05 6.59
CA LYS A 163 18.85 6.14 5.66
C LYS A 163 17.60 6.59 4.89
N ASN A 164 17.57 6.38 3.58
CA ASN A 164 16.47 6.73 2.69
C ASN A 164 15.69 5.49 2.21
N ILE A 165 15.91 4.32 2.82
CA ILE A 165 15.22 3.08 2.44
C ILE A 165 14.18 2.76 3.50
N LEU A 166 12.92 2.87 3.08
CA LEU A 166 11.74 2.47 3.84
C LEU A 166 11.46 1.00 3.53
N LYS A 167 11.28 0.21 4.58
CA LYS A 167 11.14 -1.23 4.50
C LYS A 167 9.88 -1.65 5.23
N PHE A 168 8.92 -2.19 4.47
CA PHE A 168 7.71 -2.84 4.98
C PHE A 168 7.99 -4.33 5.09
N LYS A 169 7.99 -4.83 6.32
CA LYS A 169 8.09 -6.26 6.60
C LYS A 169 6.70 -6.82 6.83
N HIS A 170 6.35 -7.84 6.06
CA HIS A 170 5.17 -8.66 6.25
C HIS A 170 5.61 -10.10 6.57
N ILE A 171 5.07 -10.67 7.65
CA ILE A 171 5.39 -12.03 8.10
C ILE A 171 4.21 -12.89 7.69
N PHE A 172 4.44 -13.86 6.82
CA PHE A 172 3.35 -14.68 6.27
C PHE A 172 3.84 -16.02 5.71
N LEU A 173 5.13 -16.36 5.76
CA LEU A 173 5.60 -17.62 5.20
C LEU A 173 5.24 -18.77 6.14
N GLN A 174 4.90 -19.94 5.62
CA GLN A 174 4.64 -21.11 6.48
C GLN A 174 5.82 -21.45 7.40
N GLU A 175 7.04 -21.30 6.89
CA GLU A 175 8.28 -21.48 7.67
C GLU A 175 8.47 -20.45 8.80
N ASP A 176 7.82 -19.29 8.71
CA ASP A 176 7.88 -18.28 9.76
C ASP A 176 7.18 -18.75 11.02
N LEU A 177 6.17 -19.63 10.94
CA LEU A 177 5.47 -20.17 12.12
C LEU A 177 6.47 -20.82 13.09
N LYS A 178 7.37 -21.68 12.59
CA LYS A 178 8.40 -22.34 13.40
C LYS A 178 9.36 -21.31 14.04
N ARG A 179 9.64 -20.22 13.32
CA ARG A 179 10.51 -19.14 13.82
C ARG A 179 9.82 -18.33 14.91
N LEU A 180 8.55 -17.98 14.73
CA LEU A 180 7.73 -17.30 15.74
C LEU A 180 7.65 -18.16 17.00
N ASP A 181 7.31 -19.44 16.83
CA ASP A 181 7.25 -20.41 17.91
C ASP A 181 8.58 -20.57 18.65
N SER A 182 9.73 -20.39 18.01
CA SER A 182 11.02 -20.50 18.69
C SER A 182 11.28 -19.40 19.73
N VAL A 183 10.56 -18.27 19.64
CA VAL A 183 10.74 -17.11 20.54
C VAL A 183 9.50 -16.79 21.36
N THR A 184 8.40 -17.54 21.19
CA THR A 184 7.18 -17.41 21.99
C THR A 184 6.99 -18.61 22.91
N GLN A 185 6.58 -18.33 24.15
CA GLN A 185 6.20 -19.36 25.12
C GLN A 185 4.94 -20.08 24.66
N THR A 186 3.90 -19.34 24.27
CA THR A 186 2.70 -19.87 23.65
C THR A 186 2.92 -20.04 22.15
N LYS A 187 2.75 -21.26 21.66
CA LYS A 187 2.85 -21.58 20.23
C LYS A 187 1.65 -21.06 19.46
N GLY A 188 1.83 -20.82 18.17
CA GLY A 188 0.76 -20.39 17.29
C GLY A 188 -0.42 -21.35 17.33
N GLN A 189 -1.61 -20.83 17.63
CA GLN A 189 -2.83 -21.61 17.64
C GLN A 189 -3.46 -21.58 16.26
N MET A 190 -3.62 -22.74 15.63
CA MET A 190 -4.32 -22.85 14.34
C MET A 190 -5.78 -22.39 14.49
N LEU A 191 -6.21 -21.45 13.66
CA LEU A 191 -7.59 -20.98 13.59
C LEU A 191 -8.34 -21.68 12.44
N ASP A 192 -7.66 -21.84 11.30
CA ASP A 192 -8.10 -22.62 10.15
C ASP A 192 -6.87 -23.21 9.42
N SER A 193 -7.06 -23.79 8.23
CA SER A 193 -5.96 -24.44 7.48
C SER A 193 -4.85 -23.49 7.01
N LEU A 194 -5.08 -22.19 7.01
CA LEU A 194 -4.17 -21.16 6.50
C LEU A 194 -3.91 -20.02 7.49
N SER A 195 -4.49 -20.05 8.69
CA SER A 195 -4.35 -18.96 9.65
C SER A 195 -4.04 -19.41 11.07
N TYR A 196 -3.21 -18.62 11.74
CA TYR A 196 -2.72 -18.88 13.09
C TYR A 196 -2.82 -17.65 13.98
N LEU A 197 -3.24 -17.85 15.22
CA LEU A 197 -3.24 -16.86 16.26
C LEU A 197 -1.92 -16.89 17.04
N ILE A 198 -1.19 -15.77 17.00
CA ILE A 198 0.06 -15.55 17.69
C ILE A 198 -0.19 -14.62 18.88
N LYS A 199 0.22 -15.05 20.08
CA LYS A 199 -0.01 -14.31 21.33
C LYS A 199 1.30 -13.96 22.03
N PRO A 200 2.16 -13.11 21.42
CA PRO A 200 3.42 -12.77 22.04
C PRO A 200 3.20 -11.77 23.17
N THR A 201 3.96 -11.92 24.24
CA THR A 201 4.22 -10.81 25.16
C THR A 201 4.97 -9.69 24.45
N ARG A 202 5.00 -8.49 25.01
CA ARG A 202 5.79 -7.37 24.49
C ARG A 202 7.28 -7.73 24.29
N LYS A 203 7.86 -8.48 25.23
CA LYS A 203 9.27 -8.91 25.18
C LYS A 203 9.51 -9.90 24.03
N GLU A 204 8.60 -10.86 23.86
CA GLU A 204 8.67 -11.83 22.76
C GLU A 204 8.46 -11.14 21.41
N PHE A 205 7.52 -10.21 21.30
CA PHE A 205 7.34 -9.41 20.08
C PHE A 205 8.62 -8.65 19.72
N LYS A 206 9.30 -8.03 20.70
CA LYS A 206 10.62 -7.43 20.49
C LYS A 206 11.67 -8.43 19.98
N ASN A 207 11.60 -9.70 20.39
CA ASN A 207 12.50 -10.75 19.94
C ASN A 207 12.14 -11.27 18.54
N ILE A 208 10.84 -11.38 18.22
CA ILE A 208 10.34 -11.69 16.87
C ILE A 208 10.97 -10.74 15.84
N LEU A 209 10.99 -9.44 16.13
CA LEU A 209 11.57 -8.43 15.22
C LEU A 209 13.08 -8.55 15.00
N LYS A 210 13.80 -9.36 15.80
CA LYS A 210 15.24 -9.61 15.67
C LYS A 210 15.55 -10.89 14.91
N ILE A 211 14.55 -11.72 14.61
CA ILE A 211 14.75 -12.96 13.88
C ILE A 211 15.26 -12.62 12.47
N LYS A 212 16.38 -13.25 12.09
CA LYS A 212 16.91 -13.14 10.73
C LYS A 212 16.03 -13.92 9.76
N ASN A 213 15.86 -13.41 8.54
CA ASN A 213 15.09 -14.05 7.48
C ASN A 213 13.62 -14.33 7.83
N LEU A 214 13.01 -13.50 8.69
CA LEU A 214 11.58 -13.59 9.01
C LEU A 214 10.75 -12.76 8.01
N GLY A 215 9.76 -13.40 7.39
CA GLY A 215 8.86 -12.77 6.43
C GLY A 215 9.52 -12.30 5.14
N LYS A 216 8.85 -11.38 4.45
CA LYS A 216 9.37 -10.70 3.26
C LYS A 216 9.32 -9.20 3.44
N ASP A 217 10.21 -8.53 2.71
CA ASP A 217 10.43 -7.10 2.81
C ASP A 217 10.10 -6.44 1.47
N ARG A 218 9.20 -5.45 1.50
CA ARG A 218 8.95 -4.52 0.40
C ARG A 218 9.75 -3.26 0.65
N LEU A 219 10.55 -2.87 -0.34
CA LEU A 219 11.50 -1.78 -0.22
C LEU A 219 11.05 -0.57 -1.05
N TYR A 220 11.12 0.60 -0.44
CA TYR A 220 10.83 1.87 -1.08
C TYR A 220 11.96 2.85 -0.80
N THR A 221 12.41 3.56 -1.82
CA THR A 221 13.44 4.59 -1.68
C THR A 221 12.78 5.96 -1.54
N LYS A 222 13.17 6.74 -0.54
CA LYS A 222 12.69 8.10 -0.34
C LYS A 222 13.08 8.94 -1.55
N VAL A 223 12.12 9.64 -2.11
CA VAL A 223 12.36 10.62 -3.17
C VAL A 223 12.96 11.84 -2.46
N SER A 224 14.20 12.17 -2.78
CA SER A 224 14.83 13.41 -2.33
C SER A 224 14.08 14.59 -2.94
N GLU A 225 13.68 15.53 -2.08
CA GLU A 225 13.28 16.88 -2.50
C GLU A 225 14.45 17.63 -3.14
#